data_AF-A0A5A7N3B6-F1
#
_entry.id   AF-A0A5A7N3B6-F1
#
_cell.length_a   1.000
_cell.length_b   1.000
_cell.length_c   1.000
_cell.angle_alpha   90.00
_cell.angle_beta   90.00
_cell.angle_gamma   90.00
#
_symmetry.space_group_name_H-M   'P 1'
#
loop_
_entity.id
_entity.type
_entity.pdbx_description
1 polymer ?
#
loop_
_entity_poly.entity_id
_entity_poly.type
_entity_poly.pdbx_seq_one_letter_code
_entity_poly.pdbx_strand_id
1 'polypeptide(L)'
;MCINSRLQLLEGGVDLLLIETIFDTLNAKAALVAVDELSQSHDVHIPIILAVTITDLSGRNLSGQTVEASGIRCAMPGLWRQA
;
A
#
# COMPACT_ATOMS: atom_id res chain seq x y z
N MET A 1 2.92 -0.41 10.37
CA MET A 1 3.54 -0.79 9.08
C MET A 1 5.00 -1.18 9.30
N CYS A 2 5.31 -2.48 9.25
CA CYS A 2 6.68 -2.99 9.41
C CYS A 2 7.41 -3.05 8.07
N ILE A 3 8.02 -1.94 7.71
CA ILE A 3 8.85 -1.78 6.50
C ILE A 3 10.08 -2.72 6.52
N ASN A 4 10.56 -3.09 7.71
CA ASN A 4 11.84 -3.77 7.89
C ASN A 4 11.80 -5.30 7.82
N SER A 5 10.61 -5.93 7.90
CA SER A 5 10.47 -7.41 7.91
C SER A 5 10.01 -8.00 6.57
N ARG A 6 10.14 -7.26 5.47
CA ARG A 6 9.54 -7.60 4.17
C ARG A 6 10.11 -8.85 3.50
N LEU A 7 11.42 -9.08 3.60
CA LEU A 7 12.05 -10.30 3.06
C LEU A 7 11.61 -11.55 3.83
N GLN A 8 11.45 -11.43 5.15
CA GLN A 8 11.01 -12.53 6.01
C GLN A 8 9.59 -13.00 5.69
N LEU A 9 8.72 -12.10 5.22
CA LEU A 9 7.36 -12.47 4.77
C LEU A 9 7.39 -13.22 3.44
N LEU A 10 8.23 -12.80 2.49
CA LEU A 10 8.37 -13.49 1.20
C LEU A 10 9.03 -14.86 1.37
N GLU A 11 10.13 -14.93 2.12
CA GLU A 11 10.81 -16.19 2.46
C GLU A 11 9.93 -17.12 3.30
N GLY A 12 9.01 -16.55 4.08
CA GLY A 12 7.99 -17.27 4.84
C GLY A 12 6.88 -17.90 4.00
N GLY A 13 6.89 -17.71 2.67
CA GLY A 13 5.93 -18.34 1.75
C GLY A 13 4.57 -17.63 1.69
N VAL A 14 4.53 -16.32 1.94
CA VAL A 14 3.30 -15.53 1.83
C VAL A 14 2.99 -15.23 0.35
N ASP A 15 1.77 -15.56 -0.08
CA ASP A 15 1.31 -15.34 -1.46
C ASP A 15 0.92 -13.88 -1.77
N LEU A 16 0.64 -13.07 -0.74
CA LEU A 16 0.10 -11.72 -0.87
C LEU A 16 0.46 -10.82 0.31
N LEU A 17 0.85 -9.58 0.04
CA LEU A 17 1.03 -8.56 1.07
C LEU A 17 -0.24 -7.74 1.27
N LEU A 18 -0.77 -7.74 2.49
CA LEU A 18 -1.85 -6.84 2.91
C LEU A 18 -1.27 -5.65 3.67
N ILE A 19 -1.38 -4.46 3.10
CA ILE A 19 -1.07 -3.21 3.79
C ILE A 19 -2.38 -2.70 4.40
N GLU A 20 -2.59 -3.07 5.66
CA GLU A 20 -3.83 -2.76 6.37
C GLU A 20 -3.77 -1.49 7.22
N THR A 21 -4.96 -1.02 7.60
CA THR A 21 -5.15 0.01 8.61
C THR A 21 -4.39 1.30 8.27
N ILE A 22 -4.49 1.70 6.99
CA ILE A 22 -3.88 2.93 6.49
C ILE A 22 -4.79 4.11 6.79
N PHE A 23 -4.25 5.10 7.50
CA PHE A 23 -4.96 6.32 7.85
C PHE A 23 -4.45 7.56 7.11
N ASP A 24 -3.25 7.48 6.54
CA ASP A 24 -2.60 8.56 5.82
C ASP A 24 -2.03 8.07 4.48
N THR A 25 -2.18 8.93 3.48
CA THR A 25 -1.81 8.64 2.10
C THR A 25 -0.30 8.55 1.90
N LEU A 26 0.49 9.28 2.70
CA LEU A 26 1.95 9.31 2.55
C LEU A 26 2.59 7.98 2.96
N ASN A 27 2.16 7.40 4.08
CA ASN A 27 2.61 6.08 4.50
C ASN A 27 2.18 5.00 3.50
N ALA A 28 0.99 5.13 2.90
CA ALA A 28 0.54 4.23 1.85
C ALA A 28 1.45 4.27 0.62
N LYS A 29 1.82 5.47 0.15
CA LYS A 29 2.74 5.64 -0.97
C LYS A 29 4.14 5.11 -0.64
N ALA A 30 4.66 5.40 0.55
CA ALA A 30 5.94 4.87 1.00
C ALA A 30 5.94 3.33 1.05
N ALA A 31 4.80 2.72 1.40
CA ALA A 31 4.62 1.27 1.37
C ALA A 31 4.75 0.72 -0.05
N LEU A 32 4.00 1.32 -0.99
CA LEU A 32 3.94 0.90 -2.38
C LEU A 32 5.31 1.04 -3.06
N VAL A 33 5.98 2.18 -2.88
CA VAL A 33 7.34 2.42 -3.41
C VAL A 33 8.29 1.34 -2.91
N ALA A 34 8.29 1.05 -1.61
CA ALA A 34 9.23 0.09 -1.07
C ALA A 34 8.91 -1.38 -1.42
N VAL A 35 7.64 -1.74 -1.67
CA VAL A 35 7.32 -3.07 -2.22
C VAL A 35 7.74 -3.16 -3.68
N ASP A 36 7.63 -2.08 -4.45
CA ASP A 36 8.08 -2.07 -5.84
C ASP A 36 9.60 -2.12 -5.98
N GLU A 37 10.34 -1.39 -5.14
CA GLU A 37 11.80 -1.52 -5.04
C GLU A 37 12.21 -2.97 -4.75
N LEU A 38 11.48 -3.64 -3.85
CA LEU A 38 11.72 -5.03 -3.50
C LEU A 38 11.37 -5.99 -4.64
N SER A 39 10.25 -5.74 -5.32
CA SER A 39 9.81 -6.49 -6.50
C SER A 39 10.88 -6.41 -7.61
N GLN A 40 11.44 -5.23 -7.82
CA GLN A 40 12.52 -5.01 -8.79
C GLN A 40 13.85 -5.64 -8.37
N SER A 41 14.25 -5.51 -7.09
CA SER A 41 15.56 -5.99 -6.64
C SER A 41 15.66 -7.51 -6.58
N HIS A 42 14.53 -8.21 -6.46
CA HIS A 42 14.48 -9.67 -6.40
C HIS A 42 13.86 -10.32 -7.64
N ASP A 43 13.46 -9.53 -8.64
CA ASP A 43 12.76 -10.00 -9.85
C ASP A 43 11.54 -10.88 -9.51
N VAL A 44 10.76 -10.47 -8.50
CA VAL A 44 9.56 -11.18 -8.06
C VAL A 44 8.35 -10.27 -8.15
N HIS A 45 7.22 -10.78 -8.63
CA HIS A 45 5.97 -10.05 -8.55
C HIS A 45 5.32 -10.29 -7.19
N ILE A 46 5.04 -9.22 -6.44
CA ILE A 46 4.42 -9.30 -5.11
C ILE A 46 2.99 -8.74 -5.21
N PRO A 47 1.95 -9.57 -5.13
CA PRO A 47 0.57 -9.10 -5.04
C PRO A 47 0.35 -8.26 -3.78
N ILE A 48 -0.31 -7.11 -3.91
CA ILE A 48 -0.59 -6.20 -2.80
C ILE A 48 -2.10 -5.91 -2.72
N ILE A 49 -2.66 -6.00 -1.53
CA ILE A 49 -3.95 -5.39 -1.18
C ILE A 49 -3.69 -4.22 -0.23
N LEU A 50 -4.40 -3.12 -0.46
CA LEU A 50 -4.27 -1.90 0.32
C LEU A 50 -5.62 -1.58 0.97
N ALA A 51 -5.68 -1.62 2.30
CA ALA A 51 -6.90 -1.37 3.07
C ALA A 51 -6.79 -0.05 3.82
N VAL A 52 -7.63 0.92 3.40
CA VAL A 52 -7.69 2.27 3.95
C VAL A 52 -8.83 2.35 4.96
N THR A 53 -8.56 2.98 6.10
CA THR A 53 -9.58 3.21 7.13
C THR A 53 -10.23 4.59 6.95
N ILE A 54 -11.54 4.58 6.77
CA ILE A 54 -12.38 5.78 6.75
C ILE A 54 -12.91 5.99 8.16
N THR A 55 -12.61 7.15 8.74
CA THR A 55 -12.85 7.43 10.15
C THR A 55 -14.03 8.35 10.42
N ASP A 56 -14.57 8.99 9.38
CA ASP A 56 -15.77 9.80 9.50
C ASP A 56 -16.87 9.41 8.51
N LEU A 57 -18.11 9.77 8.87
CA LEU A 57 -19.29 9.58 8.01
C LEU A 57 -19.24 10.45 6.73
N SER A 58 -18.30 11.38 6.64
CA SER A 58 -18.10 12.22 5.46
C SER A 58 -17.28 11.53 4.38
N GLY A 59 -16.78 10.32 4.64
CA GLY A 59 -15.99 9.54 3.69
C GLY A 59 -14.52 9.95 3.66
N ARG A 60 -13.99 10.53 4.74
CA ARG A 60 -12.59 10.96 4.85
C ARG A 60 -11.79 10.08 5.80
N ASN A 61 -10.50 9.97 5.52
CA ASN A 61 -9.51 9.36 6.41
C ASN A 61 -9.13 10.31 7.57
N LEU A 62 -8.25 9.88 8.49
CA LEU A 62 -7.77 10.73 9.61
C LEU A 62 -7.02 11.98 9.16
N SER A 63 -6.50 11.99 7.93
CA SER A 63 -5.84 13.14 7.33
C SER A 63 -6.83 14.08 6.60
N GLY A 64 -8.14 13.82 6.69
CA GLY A 64 -9.20 14.66 6.12
C GLY A 64 -9.36 14.53 4.60
N GLN A 65 -8.77 13.51 3.98
CA GLN A 65 -8.81 13.26 2.55
C GLN A 65 -9.89 12.23 2.21
N THR A 66 -10.62 12.45 1.11
CA THR A 66 -11.50 11.43 0.53
C THR A 66 -10.67 10.34 -0.17
N VAL A 67 -11.28 9.18 -0.42
CA VAL A 67 -10.63 8.08 -1.17
C VAL A 67 -10.11 8.57 -2.52
N GLU A 68 -10.90 9.35 -3.25
CA GLU A 68 -10.52 9.91 -4.56
C GLU A 68 -9.37 10.91 -4.43
N ALA A 69 -9.39 11.77 -3.41
CA ALA A 69 -8.36 12.79 -3.18
C ALA A 69 -7.03 12.20 -2.69
N SER A 70 -7.02 10.98 -2.16
CA SER A 70 -5.78 10.28 -1.81
C SER A 70 -4.90 10.00 -3.03
N GLY A 71 -5.46 9.98 -4.24
CA GLY A 71 -4.74 9.58 -5.46
C GLY A 71 -4.38 8.09 -5.49
N ILE A 72 -4.74 7.32 -4.46
CA ILE A 72 -4.55 5.87 -4.42
C ILE A 72 -5.72 5.24 -5.17
N ARG A 73 -5.49 4.91 -6.44
CA ARG A 73 -6.50 4.25 -7.26
C ARG A 73 -6.48 2.74 -7.00
N CYS A 74 -7.42 2.27 -6.19
CA CYS A 74 -7.60 0.87 -5.81
C CYS A 74 -8.11 0.01 -6.97
N ALA A 75 -7.35 -0.22 -8.05
CA ALA A 75 -7.77 -1.19 -9.08
C ALA A 75 -6.70 -1.68 -10.08
N MET A 76 -5.51 -1.07 -10.17
CA MET A 76 -4.62 -1.31 -11.30
C MET A 76 -3.16 -1.50 -10.87
N PRO A 77 -2.51 -2.63 -11.22
CA PRO A 77 -1.07 -2.79 -11.06
C PRO A 77 -0.32 -1.65 -11.77
N GLY A 78 0.60 -0.98 -11.07
CA GLY A 78 1.50 0.02 -11.64
C GLY A 78 0.96 1.46 -11.77
N LEU A 79 -0.32 1.73 -11.48
CA LEU A 79 -0.90 3.07 -11.64
C LEU A 79 -0.47 4.06 -10.53
N TRP A 80 -0.03 3.56 -9.38
CA TRP A 80 0.46 4.39 -8.27
C TRP A 80 1.79 5.09 -8.56
N ARG A 81 2.47 4.77 -9.68
CA ARG A 81 3.64 5.52 -10.17
C ARG A 81 3.29 6.91 -10.71
N GLN A 82 2.01 7.18 -10.98
CA GLN A 82 1.55 8.40 -11.66
C GLN A 82 0.81 9.38 -10.72
N ALA A 83 0.77 9.10 -9.41
CA ALA A 83 -0.02 9.84 -8.43
C ALA A 83 0.81 10.54 -7.36
#